data_AF-A0A5A8U4S6-F1
#
_entry.id   AF-A0A5A8U4S6-F1
#
_cell.length_a   1.000
_cell.length_b   1.000
_cell.length_c   1.000
_cell.angle_alpha   90.00
_cell.angle_beta   90.00
_cell.angle_gamma   90.00
#
_symmetry.space_group_name_H-M   'P 1'
#
loop_
_entity.id
_entity.type
_entity.pdbx_description
1 polymer ?
#
loop_
_entity_poly.entity_id
_entity_poly.type
_entity_poly.pdbx_seq_one_letter_code
_entity_poly.pdbx_strand_id
1 'polypeptide(L)'
;MKKVIIAAIAATMASVSMADISIKGDATFEYANKKAKGTTSGDNTTRQRVRLHVTGKSGDTTVKLGLRNDGKTRVSGGTSSSENATGTGSNAGIVKAVTVNATSNNSAQLNVDYLYLTTKIGALNIKAGDWWDTTGLGVARKGKADADRVEFSTKVPFVRQ
;
A
#
# COMPACT_ATOMS: atom_id res chain seq x y z
N MET A 1 29.55 -8.56 25.81
CA MET A 1 28.99 -9.27 24.64
C MET A 1 27.63 -8.67 24.33
N LYS A 2 27.45 -7.99 23.18
CA LYS A 2 26.13 -7.50 22.76
C LYS A 2 25.31 -8.71 22.28
N LYS A 3 24.29 -9.11 23.04
CA LYS A 3 23.33 -10.12 22.61
C LYS A 3 22.35 -9.45 21.64
N VAL A 4 22.38 -9.87 20.38
CA VAL A 4 21.32 -9.50 19.43
C VAL A 4 20.20 -10.52 19.65
N ILE A 5 19.11 -10.08 20.27
CA ILE A 5 17.88 -10.88 20.35
C ILE A 5 17.14 -10.63 19.05
N ILE A 6 17.24 -11.56 18.10
CA ILE A 6 16.34 -11.58 16.93
C ILE A 6 15.13 -12.40 17.35
N ALA A 7 14.11 -11.74 17.87
CA ALA A 7 12.82 -12.37 18.14
C ALA A 7 12.01 -12.38 16.83
N ALA A 8 11.97 -13.52 16.15
CA ALA A 8 11.03 -13.73 15.05
C ALA A 8 9.64 -13.99 15.66
N ILE A 9 8.84 -12.93 15.83
CA ILE A 9 7.41 -13.08 16.14
C ILE A 9 6.69 -13.25 14.80
N ALA A 10 6.32 -14.48 14.46
CA ALA A 10 5.35 -14.73 13.41
C ALA A 10 3.97 -14.32 13.93
N ALA A 11 3.58 -13.07 13.71
CA ALA A 11 2.20 -12.64 13.96
C ALA A 11 1.31 -13.29 12.89
N THR A 12 0.61 -14.37 13.26
CA THR A 12 -0.44 -14.95 12.42
C THR A 12 -1.57 -13.93 12.30
N MET A 13 -1.66 -13.26 11.16
CA MET A 13 -2.81 -12.42 10.81
C MET A 13 -4.06 -13.32 10.72
N ALA A 14 -5.01 -13.14 11.63
CA ALA A 14 -6.28 -13.84 11.59
C ALA A 14 -7.01 -13.58 10.26
N SER A 15 -7.25 -14.63 9.48
CA SER A 15 -8.14 -14.59 8.31
C SER A 15 -9.58 -14.77 8.80
N VAL A 16 -10.31 -13.69 9.07
CA VAL A 16 -11.74 -13.75 9.37
C VAL A 16 -12.52 -13.68 8.06
N SER A 17 -12.93 -14.83 7.54
CA SER A 17 -13.69 -14.98 6.30
C SER A 17 -15.20 -15.05 6.62
N MET A 18 -15.88 -13.91 6.83
CA MET A 18 -17.34 -13.90 7.05
C MET A 18 -18.17 -13.85 5.75
N ALA A 19 -17.51 -13.97 4.60
CA ALA A 19 -17.99 -14.31 3.26
C ALA A 19 -16.78 -14.97 2.53
N ASP A 20 -16.81 -15.32 1.24
CA ASP A 20 -15.62 -15.82 0.48
C ASP A 20 -14.54 -14.72 0.29
N ILE A 21 -14.12 -14.08 1.38
CA ILE A 21 -13.18 -12.97 1.44
C ILE A 21 -11.89 -13.48 2.08
N SER A 22 -10.82 -13.49 1.30
CA SER A 22 -9.47 -13.75 1.75
C SER A 22 -8.74 -12.44 2.01
N ILE A 23 -8.19 -12.30 3.21
CA ILE A 23 -7.32 -11.20 3.60
C ILE A 23 -5.94 -11.78 3.91
N LYS A 24 -4.92 -11.30 3.21
CA LYS A 24 -3.52 -11.69 3.40
C LYS A 24 -2.66 -10.45 3.40
N GLY A 25 -1.54 -10.46 4.11
CA GLY A 25 -0.65 -9.31 4.12
C GLY A 25 0.69 -9.68 4.68
N ASP A 26 1.66 -8.80 4.46
CA ASP A 26 2.99 -8.90 5.03
C ASP A 26 3.40 -7.55 5.60
N ALA A 27 4.20 -7.62 6.65
CA ALA A 27 4.74 -6.44 7.30
C ALA A 27 6.23 -6.65 7.58
N THR A 28 7.01 -5.60 7.34
CA THR A 28 8.43 -5.54 7.63
C THR A 28 8.69 -4.27 8.44
N PHE A 29 9.57 -4.41 9.43
CA PHE A 29 10.04 -3.32 10.25
C PHE A 29 11.56 -3.40 10.32
N GLU A 30 12.22 -2.32 9.92
CA GLU A 30 13.66 -2.21 9.90
C GLU A 30 14.09 -1.06 10.80
N TYR A 31 15.14 -1.28 11.58
CA TYR A 31 15.82 -0.27 12.36
C TYR A 31 17.31 -0.33 12.08
N ALA A 32 17.92 0.81 11.77
CA ALA A 32 19.35 0.92 11.63
C ALA A 32 19.86 2.20 12.30
N ASN A 33 20.99 2.07 13.01
CA ASN A 33 21.79 3.21 13.45
C ASN A 33 22.87 3.43 12.38
N LYS A 34 22.72 4.49 11.58
CA LYS A 34 23.66 4.86 10.53
C LYS A 34 24.62 5.90 11.10
N LYS A 35 25.87 5.50 11.34
CA LYS A 35 26.97 6.43 11.58
C LYS A 35 27.75 6.60 10.29
N ALA A 36 27.90 7.83 9.80
CA ALA A 36 28.86 8.11 8.75
C ALA A 36 30.27 8.00 9.35
N LYS A 37 31.23 7.47 8.58
CA LYS A 37 32.62 7.34 9.05
C LYS A 37 33.17 8.75 9.32
N GLY A 38 33.49 9.05 10.58
CA GLY A 38 34.04 10.34 11.00
C GLY A 38 33.03 11.34 11.60
N THR A 39 31.74 10.99 11.73
CA THR A 39 30.76 11.83 12.45
C THR A 39 30.49 11.30 13.86
N THR A 40 30.43 12.20 14.84
CA THR A 40 30.10 11.85 16.23
C THR A 40 28.61 11.52 16.39
N SER A 41 27.76 12.18 15.59
CA SER A 41 26.32 11.93 15.52
C SER A 41 25.99 10.77 14.59
N GLY A 42 25.03 9.92 15.00
CA GLY A 42 24.51 8.82 14.19
C GLY A 42 23.02 9.00 13.95
N ASP A 43 22.59 8.79 12.71
CA ASP A 43 21.19 8.87 12.33
C ASP A 43 20.49 7.55 12.65
N ASN A 44 19.46 7.60 13.50
CA ASN A 44 18.55 6.48 13.64
C ASN A 44 17.55 6.50 12.49
N THR A 45 17.53 5.46 11.66
CA THR A 45 16.54 5.30 10.60
C THR A 45 15.62 4.13 10.91
N THR A 46 14.32 4.34 10.71
CA THR A 46 13.30 3.29 10.75
C THR A 46 12.58 3.24 9.41
N ARG A 47 12.28 2.04 8.95
CA ARG A 47 11.44 1.82 7.77
C ARG A 47 10.39 0.78 8.13
N GLN A 48 9.15 1.02 7.73
CA GLN A 48 8.08 0.05 7.90
C GLN A 48 7.29 -0.06 6.61
N ARG A 49 7.20 -1.28 6.08
CA ARG A 49 6.33 -1.59 4.96
C ARG A 49 5.28 -2.59 5.40
N VAL A 50 4.03 -2.27 5.14
CA VAL A 50 2.84 -3.09 5.34
C VAL A 50 2.14 -3.16 3.99
N ARG A 51 1.77 -4.38 3.61
CA ARG A 51 0.92 -4.66 2.47
C ARG A 51 -0.26 -5.49 2.92
N LEU A 52 -1.43 -5.17 2.38
CA LEU A 52 -2.65 -5.92 2.56
C LEU A 52 -3.24 -6.25 1.20
N HIS A 53 -3.62 -7.49 1.02
CA HIS A 53 -4.24 -8.04 -0.16
C HIS A 53 -5.60 -8.60 0.26
N VAL A 54 -6.66 -8.04 -0.30
CA VAL A 54 -8.04 -8.48 -0.08
C VAL A 54 -8.56 -9.06 -1.39
N THR A 55 -9.08 -10.28 -1.34
CA THR A 55 -9.78 -10.92 -2.46
C THR A 55 -11.15 -11.35 -1.99
N GLY A 56 -12.21 -10.77 -2.54
CA GLY A 56 -13.57 -11.21 -2.31
C GLY A 56 -14.10 -11.97 -3.52
N LYS A 57 -14.74 -13.11 -3.31
CA LYS A 57 -15.43 -13.86 -4.36
C LYS A 57 -16.93 -13.92 -4.07
N SER A 58 -17.73 -13.86 -5.13
CA SER A 58 -19.15 -14.17 -5.08
C SER A 58 -19.55 -14.76 -6.44
N GLY A 59 -19.89 -16.05 -6.46
CA GLY A 59 -20.14 -16.78 -7.70
C GLY A 59 -18.95 -16.69 -8.67
N ASP A 60 -19.22 -16.25 -9.90
CA ASP A 60 -18.23 -16.05 -10.96
C ASP A 60 -17.46 -14.73 -10.87
N THR A 61 -17.80 -13.89 -9.89
CA THR A 61 -17.22 -12.56 -9.73
C THR A 61 -16.17 -12.56 -8.62
N THR A 62 -15.02 -11.93 -8.88
CA THR A 62 -13.91 -11.78 -7.94
C THR A 62 -13.43 -10.33 -7.92
N VAL A 63 -13.39 -9.71 -6.74
CA VAL A 63 -12.78 -8.40 -6.50
C VAL A 63 -11.40 -8.61 -5.88
N LYS A 64 -10.40 -7.85 -6.35
CA LYS A 64 -9.05 -7.83 -5.82
C LYS A 64 -8.63 -6.40 -5.49
N LEU A 65 -8.27 -6.18 -4.23
CA LEU A 65 -7.75 -4.91 -3.71
C LEU A 65 -6.38 -5.15 -3.07
N GLY A 66 -5.40 -4.34 -3.45
CA GLY A 66 -4.10 -4.25 -2.83
C GLY A 66 -3.93 -2.90 -2.16
N LEU A 67 -3.59 -2.89 -0.87
CA LEU A 67 -3.24 -1.70 -0.11
C LEU A 67 -1.79 -1.81 0.33
N ARG A 68 -1.06 -0.71 0.26
CA ARG A 68 0.32 -0.64 0.75
C ARG A 68 0.58 0.70 1.42
N ASN A 69 1.52 0.74 2.35
CA ASN A 69 2.16 2.01 2.71
C ASN A 69 3.50 2.14 1.97
N ASP A 70 3.84 3.35 1.52
CA ASP A 70 5.10 3.62 0.81
C ASP A 70 6.31 3.74 1.76
N GLY A 71 6.33 2.96 2.85
CA GLY A 71 7.48 2.86 3.76
C GLY A 71 7.53 3.89 4.89
N LYS A 72 6.57 4.82 4.97
CA LYS A 72 6.48 5.83 6.03
C LYS A 72 5.71 5.26 7.25
N THR A 73 6.32 5.42 8.42
CA THR A 73 6.19 4.55 9.60
C THR A 73 4.96 4.77 10.48
N ARG A 74 3.99 5.60 10.09
CA ARG A 74 2.87 5.95 10.97
C ARG A 74 1.58 6.21 10.19
N VAL A 75 0.67 5.23 10.16
CA VAL A 75 -0.77 5.48 9.93
C VAL A 75 -1.40 6.02 11.23
N SER A 76 -0.76 7.01 11.83
CA SER A 76 -1.37 7.88 12.81
C SER A 76 -0.84 9.26 12.45
N GLY A 77 -1.73 10.19 12.16
CA GLY A 77 -1.42 11.55 11.72
C GLY A 77 -0.70 12.40 12.77
N GLY A 78 0.24 11.83 13.50
CA GLY A 78 1.18 12.56 14.32
C GLY A 78 2.16 13.27 13.39
N THR A 79 2.11 14.61 13.43
CA THR A 79 3.14 15.49 12.88
C THR A 79 4.52 14.92 13.19
N SER A 80 5.38 14.79 12.17
CA SER A 80 6.81 14.57 12.41
C SER A 80 7.38 15.85 13.00
N SER A 81 7.10 16.13 14.28
CA SER A 81 7.75 17.22 14.99
C SER A 81 9.21 16.82 15.20
N SER A 82 10.10 17.52 14.51
CA SER A 82 11.49 17.60 14.94
C SER A 82 11.49 18.04 16.41
N GLU A 83 12.23 17.36 17.29
CA GLU A 83 12.34 17.69 18.72
C GLU A 83 13.00 19.06 18.98
N ASN A 84 13.31 19.82 17.92
CA ASN A 84 13.88 21.15 17.97
C ASN A 84 13.02 22.18 17.21
N ALA A 85 11.72 22.24 17.49
CA ALA A 85 10.91 23.41 17.16
C ALA A 85 10.78 24.26 18.43
N THR A 86 11.72 25.19 18.64
CA THR A 86 11.57 26.25 19.64
C THR A 86 10.30 27.03 19.31
N GLY A 87 9.24 26.79 20.09
CA GLY A 87 7.97 27.48 19.94
C GLY A 87 8.11 28.95 20.29
N THR A 88 8.31 29.81 19.28
CA THR A 88 8.05 31.24 19.43
C THR A 88 6.55 31.43 19.33
N GLY A 89 5.90 31.56 20.48
CA GLY A 89 4.47 31.87 20.56
C GLY A 89 4.16 33.17 19.81
N SER A 90 3.06 33.15 19.05
CA SER A 90 2.32 34.35 18.71
C SER A 90 0.86 34.03 18.87
N ASN A 91 0.31 34.47 20.01
CA ASN A 91 -1.12 34.60 20.19
C ASN A 91 -1.56 35.79 19.31
N ALA A 92 -2.00 35.51 18.08
CA ALA A 92 -2.49 36.52 17.17
C ALA A 92 -3.81 36.04 16.55
N GLY A 93 -4.90 36.39 17.23
CA GLY A 93 -6.12 36.91 16.62
C GLY A 93 -6.80 36.08 15.54
N ILE A 94 -7.99 35.58 15.90
CA ILE A 94 -9.20 35.59 15.06
C ILE A 94 -9.03 34.96 13.67
N VAL A 95 -9.60 33.77 13.53
CA VAL A 95 -10.14 33.17 12.31
C VAL A 95 -10.51 34.21 11.25
N LYS A 96 -9.65 34.41 10.24
CA LYS A 96 -10.00 35.12 9.00
C LYS A 96 -9.41 34.35 7.84
N ALA A 97 -10.31 33.67 7.13
CA ALA A 97 -10.10 32.54 6.25
C ALA A 97 -9.66 31.27 7.00
N VAL A 98 -10.61 30.34 7.15
CA VAL A 98 -10.25 28.94 6.90
C VAL A 98 -9.85 28.89 5.43
N THR A 99 -8.66 29.37 5.11
CA THR A 99 -7.94 28.85 3.96
C THR A 99 -7.75 27.41 4.36
N VAL A 100 -8.51 26.51 3.73
CA VAL A 100 -8.09 25.12 3.65
C VAL A 100 -6.80 25.16 2.86
N ASN A 101 -5.71 25.48 3.56
CA ASN A 101 -4.39 25.15 3.11
C ASN A 101 -4.36 23.64 3.25
N ALA A 102 -4.89 22.94 2.23
CA ALA A 102 -4.59 21.56 1.95
C ALA A 102 -3.11 21.50 1.58
N THR A 103 -2.24 21.91 2.50
CA THR A 103 -0.91 21.35 2.59
C THR A 103 -1.18 19.87 2.79
N SER A 104 -1.10 19.13 1.70
CA SER A 104 -1.01 17.67 1.71
C SER A 104 0.18 17.34 2.57
N ASN A 105 -0.03 17.30 3.88
CA ASN A 105 0.88 16.63 4.77
C ASN A 105 0.90 15.22 4.21
N ASN A 106 2.06 14.83 3.67
CA ASN A 106 2.41 13.46 3.26
C ASN A 106 2.42 12.58 4.54
N SER A 107 1.26 12.52 5.21
CA SER A 107 0.90 11.51 6.17
C SER A 107 1.04 10.18 5.45
N ALA A 108 1.51 9.15 6.14
CA ALA A 108 1.62 7.82 5.56
C ALA A 108 0.21 7.34 5.16
N GLN A 109 -0.19 7.63 3.93
CA GLN A 109 -1.47 7.25 3.37
C GLN A 109 -1.33 5.80 2.91
N LEU A 110 -2.37 5.00 3.14
CA LEU A 110 -2.48 3.70 2.48
C LEU A 110 -2.75 3.97 1.01
N ASN A 111 -1.82 3.58 0.15
CA ASN A 111 -1.94 3.68 -1.29
C ASN A 111 -2.62 2.41 -1.81
N VAL A 112 -3.57 2.58 -2.73
CA VAL A 112 -4.12 1.45 -3.50
C VAL A 112 -3.09 1.03 -4.55
N ASP A 113 -2.57 -0.18 -4.40
CA ASP A 113 -1.57 -0.75 -5.31
C ASP A 113 -2.22 -1.31 -6.58
N TYR A 114 -3.39 -1.93 -6.42
CA TYR A 114 -4.29 -2.36 -7.49
C TYR A 114 -5.71 -2.46 -6.94
N LEU A 115 -6.70 -2.22 -7.79
CA LEU A 115 -8.11 -2.48 -7.49
C LEU A 115 -8.79 -2.90 -8.79
N TYR A 116 -9.17 -4.17 -8.89
CA TYR A 116 -9.84 -4.66 -10.07
C TYR A 116 -10.82 -5.79 -9.75
N LEU A 117 -11.77 -5.97 -10.66
CA LEU A 117 -12.75 -7.03 -10.68
C LEU A 117 -12.46 -7.97 -11.85
N THR A 118 -12.75 -9.25 -11.69
CA THR A 118 -12.97 -10.18 -12.79
C THR A 118 -14.33 -10.82 -12.66
N THR A 119 -15.07 -10.97 -13.75
CA THR A 119 -16.33 -11.72 -13.77
C THR A 119 -16.42 -12.57 -15.04
N LYS A 120 -17.19 -13.66 -14.97
CA LYS A 120 -17.46 -14.53 -16.11
C LYS A 120 -18.96 -14.52 -16.39
N ILE A 121 -19.31 -14.34 -17.66
CA ILE A 121 -20.70 -14.38 -18.15
C ILE A 121 -20.72 -15.33 -19.35
N GLY A 122 -21.15 -16.57 -19.12
CA GLY A 122 -21.09 -17.62 -20.14
C GLY A 122 -19.66 -17.88 -20.62
N ALA A 123 -19.39 -17.67 -21.90
CA ALA A 123 -18.05 -17.84 -22.50
C ALA A 123 -17.15 -16.59 -22.35
N LEU A 124 -17.71 -15.46 -21.95
CA LEU A 124 -17.02 -14.18 -21.86
C LEU A 124 -16.40 -13.99 -20.48
N ASN A 125 -15.11 -13.63 -20.44
CA ASN A 125 -14.42 -13.16 -19.25
C ASN A 125 -14.24 -11.65 -19.35
N ILE A 126 -14.56 -10.95 -18.27
CA ILE A 126 -14.48 -9.49 -18.17
C ILE A 126 -13.53 -9.16 -17.01
N LYS A 127 -12.58 -8.25 -17.24
CA LYS A 127 -11.70 -7.71 -16.20
C LYS A 127 -11.77 -6.18 -16.22
N ALA A 128 -12.02 -5.55 -15.08
CA ALA A 128 -12.22 -4.11 -14.99
C ALA A 128 -11.50 -3.49 -13.77
N GLY A 129 -10.90 -2.32 -13.91
CA GLY A 129 -10.18 -1.60 -12.85
C GLY A 129 -8.71 -1.30 -13.15
N ASP A 130 -7.90 -1.18 -12.10
CA ASP A 130 -6.46 -0.90 -12.13
C ASP A 130 -5.65 -2.13 -11.70
N TRP A 131 -4.71 -2.56 -12.55
CA TRP A 131 -3.81 -3.67 -12.28
C TRP A 131 -2.45 -3.53 -12.97
N TRP A 132 -1.48 -4.30 -12.49
CA TRP A 132 -0.16 -4.42 -13.09
C TRP A 132 -0.17 -5.51 -14.18
N ASP A 133 0.33 -5.20 -15.36
CA ASP A 133 0.65 -6.20 -16.38
C ASP A 133 2.13 -6.57 -16.29
N THR A 134 2.44 -7.86 -16.45
CA THR A 134 3.81 -8.30 -16.71
C THR A 134 3.98 -8.49 -18.21
N THR A 135 5.10 -8.04 -18.76
CA THR A 135 5.46 -8.31 -20.16
C THR A 135 6.01 -9.73 -20.36
N GLY A 136 6.01 -10.58 -19.33
CA GLY A 136 6.63 -11.91 -19.36
C GLY A 136 8.15 -11.89 -19.18
N LEU A 137 8.79 -10.72 -19.26
CA LEU A 137 10.24 -10.52 -19.06
C LEU A 137 10.59 -9.92 -17.69
N GLY A 138 9.70 -10.07 -16.71
CA GLY A 138 9.89 -9.52 -15.36
C GLY A 138 9.69 -8.00 -15.24
N VAL A 139 9.51 -7.26 -16.35
CA VAL A 139 9.09 -5.86 -16.28
C VAL A 139 7.59 -5.78 -16.10
N ALA A 140 7.19 -5.36 -14.90
CA ALA A 140 5.82 -5.02 -14.58
C ALA A 140 5.56 -3.56 -14.99
N ARG A 141 4.48 -3.32 -15.71
CA ARG A 141 3.99 -1.98 -16.03
C ARG A 141 2.64 -1.81 -15.38
N LYS A 142 2.48 -0.76 -14.57
CA LYS A 142 1.14 -0.29 -14.21
C LYS A 142 0.50 0.21 -15.50
N GLY A 143 -0.64 -0.36 -15.88
CA GLY A 143 -1.19 -0.18 -17.21
C GLY A 143 -1.64 1.27 -17.48
N LYS A 144 -0.75 2.09 -18.07
CA LYS A 144 -1.00 3.45 -18.60
C LYS A 144 -1.49 4.49 -17.56
N ALA A 145 -1.50 5.77 -17.98
CA ALA A 145 -1.42 6.94 -17.08
C ALA A 145 -2.73 7.34 -16.38
N ASP A 146 -3.89 6.88 -16.85
CA ASP A 146 -5.20 7.22 -16.27
C ASP A 146 -5.93 5.92 -15.91
N ALA A 147 -5.84 5.56 -14.63
CA ALA A 147 -6.23 4.27 -14.08
C ALA A 147 -7.76 4.06 -14.06
N ASP A 148 -8.27 3.34 -15.05
CA ASP A 148 -9.43 2.43 -14.99
C ASP A 148 -9.55 1.75 -16.37
N ARG A 149 -9.25 0.46 -16.44
CA ARG A 149 -9.24 -0.30 -17.70
C ARG A 149 -10.34 -1.35 -17.71
N VAL A 150 -10.85 -1.69 -18.89
CA VAL A 150 -11.76 -2.84 -19.08
C VAL A 150 -11.24 -3.73 -20.21
N GLU A 151 -11.20 -5.05 -19.96
CA GLU A 151 -10.83 -6.08 -20.93
C GLU A 151 -11.92 -7.14 -21.04
N PHE A 152 -12.09 -7.63 -22.27
CA PHE A 152 -13.02 -8.69 -22.62
C PHE A 152 -12.25 -9.81 -23.33
N SER A 153 -12.48 -11.07 -22.94
CA SER A 153 -11.87 -12.21 -23.63
C SER A 153 -12.78 -13.42 -23.66
N THR A 154 -12.73 -14.17 -24.76
CA THR A 154 -13.46 -15.43 -24.94
C THR A 154 -12.53 -16.44 -25.62
N LYS A 155 -12.77 -17.73 -25.41
CA LYS A 155 -12.03 -18.79 -26.09
C LYS A 155 -12.82 -19.23 -27.32
N VAL A 156 -12.22 -19.11 -28.51
CA VAL A 156 -12.83 -19.61 -29.75
C VAL A 156 -12.37 -21.05 -29.98
N PRO A 157 -13.27 -22.05 -30.00
CA PRO A 157 -12.89 -23.43 -30.32
C PRO A 157 -12.58 -23.56 -31.81
N PHE A 158 -11.41 -24.12 -32.15
CA PHE A 158 -11.08 -24.47 -33.53
C PHE A 158 -11.70 -25.83 -33.86
N VAL A 159 -12.57 -25.87 -34.88
CA VAL A 159 -13.09 -27.12 -35.45
C VAL A 159 -12.28 -27.41 -36.72
N ARG A 160 -11.55 -28.53 -36.75
CA ARG A 160 -10.97 -29.04 -38.00
C ARG A 160 -12.12 -29.60 -38.83
N GLN A 161 -12.31 -29.06 -40.03
CA GLN A 161 -13.11 -29.70 -41.08
C GLN A 161 -12.32 -30.85 -41.71
#